data_AF-A0A2S8SV37-F1
#
_entry.id   AF-A0A2S8SV37-F1
#
_cell.length_a   1.000
_cell.length_b   1.000
_cell.length_c   1.000
_cell.angle_alpha   90.00
_cell.angle_beta   90.00
_cell.angle_gamma   90.00
#
_symmetry.space_group_name_H-M   'P 1'
#
loop_
_entity.id
_entity.type
_entity.pdbx_description
1 polymer ?
#
loop_
_entity_poly.entity_id
_entity_poly.type
_entity_poly.pdbx_seq_one_letter_code
_entity_poly.pdbx_strand_id
1 'polypeptide(L)' 'MLKLVLQMKQTIYVALLDEGVVCWRPVEAIHKHDDIYTITSPNPDPDDEHWEFSNGDDVRCKMHTFSGGGTHLTAYAKTP' A
#
# COMPACT_ATOMS: atom_id res chain seq x y z
N MET A 1 -19.01 22.53 12.23
CA MET A 1 -19.49 21.82 11.02
C MET A 1 -18.43 20.77 10.67
N LEU A 2 -18.58 19.54 11.17
CA LEU A 2 -17.60 18.48 10.95
C LEU A 2 -17.99 17.73 9.68
N LYS A 3 -17.23 17.90 8.59
CA LYS A 3 -17.36 17.06 7.39
C LYS A 3 -16.87 15.66 7.79
N LEU A 4 -17.79 14.73 8.02
CA LEU A 4 -17.45 13.32 8.10
C LEU A 4 -17.10 12.86 6.68
N VAL A 5 -15.82 12.95 6.30
CA VAL A 5 -15.33 12.30 5.09
C VAL A 5 -15.27 10.82 5.44
N LEU A 6 -16.12 9.98 4.85
CA LEU A 6 -15.92 8.54 4.91
C LEU A 6 -14.57 8.24 4.27
N GLN A 7 -13.56 7.96 5.11
CA GLN A 7 -12.26 7.49 4.67
C GLN A 7 -12.44 6.04 4.22
N MET A 8 -12.42 5.78 2.92
CA MET A 8 -12.51 4.41 2.41
C MET A 8 -11.21 3.68 2.72
N LYS A 9 -11.26 2.75 3.67
CA LYS A 9 -10.19 1.78 3.90
C LYS A 9 -10.11 0.82 2.71
N GLN A 10 -8.89 0.58 2.25
CA GLN A 10 -8.59 -0.27 1.11
C GLN A 10 -7.32 -1.06 1.41
N THR A 11 -7.31 -2.34 1.05
CA THR A 11 -6.08 -3.12 0.99
C THR A 11 -5.33 -2.75 -0.29
N ILE A 12 -4.06 -2.36 -0.13
CA ILE A 12 -3.10 -2.20 -1.24
C ILE A 12 -1.91 -3.12 -0.97
N TYR A 13 -1.13 -3.40 -2.00
CA TYR A 13 0.06 -4.25 -1.92
C TYR A 13 1.31 -3.41 -2.08
N VAL A 14 2.24 -3.53 -1.13
CA VAL A 14 3.58 -2.90 -1.18
C VAL A 14 4.61 -3.98 -1.47
N ALA A 15 5.65 -3.65 -2.23
CA ALA A 15 6.75 -4.60 -2.44
C ALA A 15 7.52 -4.82 -1.14
N LEU A 16 7.93 -6.07 -0.92
CA LEU A 16 8.95 -6.40 0.08
C LEU A 16 10.31 -6.34 -0.61
N LEU A 17 11.18 -5.48 -0.10
CA LEU A 17 12.57 -5.34 -0.49
C LEU A 17 13.41 -6.42 0.17
N ASP A 18 14.59 -6.67 -0.38
CA ASP A 18 15.58 -7.63 0.14
C ASP A 18 15.13 -9.10 0.18
N GLU A 19 14.00 -9.40 -0.47
CA GLU A 19 13.54 -10.77 -0.71
C GLU A 19 14.26 -11.40 -1.90
N GLY A 20 14.61 -12.69 -1.79
CA GLY A 20 15.23 -13.45 -2.88
C GLY A 20 14.30 -13.70 -4.09
N VAL A 21 13.03 -13.27 -3.96
CA VAL A 21 11.96 -13.40 -4.96
C VAL A 21 11.05 -12.18 -4.91
N VAL A 22 10.26 -11.95 -5.96
CA VAL A 22 9.28 -10.85 -5.98
C VAL A 22 8.12 -11.17 -5.01
N CYS A 23 8.09 -10.47 -3.89
CA CYS A 23 7.11 -10.61 -2.84
C CYS A 23 6.37 -9.29 -2.58
N TRP A 24 5.12 -9.42 -2.11
CA TRP A 24 4.25 -8.29 -1.85
C TRP A 24 3.54 -8.48 -0.51
N ARG A 25 3.43 -7.39 0.26
CA ARG A 25 2.70 -7.36 1.53
C ARG A 25 1.37 -6.63 1.35
N PRO A 26 0.22 -7.26 1.67
CA PRO A 26 -1.04 -6.53 1.80
C PRO A 26 -0.98 -5.62 3.03
N VAL A 27 -1.33 -4.34 2.86
CA VAL A 27 -1.34 -3.34 3.92
C VAL A 27 -2.68 -2.60 3.95
N GLU A 28 -3.06 -2.06 5.11
CA GLU A 28 -4.20 -1.16 5.21
C GLU A 28 -3.80 0.22 4.71
N ALA A 29 -4.62 0.79 3.84
CA ALA A 29 -4.48 2.17 3.40
C ALA A 29 -5.84 2.87 3.35
N ILE A 30 -5.82 4.19 3.35
CA ILE A 30 -6.99 5.04 3.12
C ILE A 30 -6.87 5.67 1.74
N HIS A 31 -7.92 5.54 0.91
CA HIS A 31 -8.00 6.31 -0.33
C HIS A 31 -8.20 7.80 -0.04
N LYS A 32 -7.31 8.64 -0.57
CA LYS A 32 -7.40 10.11 -0.43
C LYS A 32 -8.17 10.71 -1.60
N HIS A 33 -7.62 10.57 -2.80
CA HIS A 33 -8.20 10.99 -4.07
C HIS A 33 -7.40 10.38 -5.22
N ASP A 34 -7.96 10.35 -6.43
CA ASP A 34 -7.31 9.84 -7.64
C ASP A 34 -6.66 8.46 -7.40
N ASP A 35 -5.36 8.32 -7.68
CA ASP A 35 -4.58 7.12 -7.44
C ASP A 35 -3.79 7.18 -6.11
N ILE A 36 -4.08 8.12 -5.22
CA ILE A 36 -3.32 8.36 -3.98
C ILE A 36 -3.98 7.70 -2.76
N TYR A 37 -3.16 6.95 -2.02
CA TYR A 37 -3.56 6.22 -0.82
C TYR A 37 -2.55 6.49 0.31
N THR A 38 -3.03 6.68 1.54
CA THR A 38 -2.17 6.78 2.74
C THR A 38 -2.07 5.42 3.41
N ILE A 39 -0.88 4.89 3.60
CA ILE A 39 -0.68 3.63 4.35
C ILE A 39 -0.95 3.88 5.83
N THR A 40 -1.83 3.09 6.45
CA THR A 40 -2.26 3.25 7.84
C THR A 40 -1.89 2.11 8.76
N SER A 41 -1.58 0.92 8.23
CA SER A 41 -1.03 -0.17 9.06
C SER A 41 0.47 0.04 9.31
N PRO A 42 0.97 -0.18 10.53
CA PRO A 42 2.40 -0.29 10.78
C PRO A 42 2.95 -1.60 10.21
N ASN A 43 4.26 -1.63 9.93
CA ASN A 43 4.96 -2.89 9.70
C ASN A 43 5.06 -3.66 11.04
N PRO A 44 4.44 -4.84 11.18
CA PRO A 44 4.46 -5.59 12.43
C PRO A 44 5.82 -6.26 12.71
N ASP A 45 6.67 -6.42 11.70
CA ASP A 45 7.96 -7.10 11.81
C ASP A 45 9.06 -6.35 11.02
N PRO A 46 9.47 -5.15 11.48
CA PRO A 46 10.43 -4.32 10.75
C PRO A 46 11.87 -4.86 10.76
N ASP A 47 12.17 -5.87 11.58
CA ASP A 47 13.50 -6.51 11.62
C ASP A 47 13.63 -7.61 10.55
N ASP A 48 12.51 -8.18 10.08
CA ASP A 48 12.46 -9.23 9.06
C ASP A 48 11.91 -8.73 7.72
N GLU A 49 10.91 -7.84 7.74
CA GLU A 49 10.25 -7.31 6.53
C GLU A 49 10.71 -5.89 6.20
N HIS A 50 11.32 -5.70 5.03
CA HIS A 50 11.63 -4.38 4.50
C HIS A 50 10.57 -3.94 3.48
N TRP A 51 9.62 -3.09 3.88
CA TRP A 51 8.59 -2.60 2.96
C TRP A 51 9.12 -1.45 2.10
N GLU A 52 8.77 -1.41 0.82
CA GLU A 52 9.12 -0.29 -0.08
C GLU A 52 8.52 1.05 0.39
N PHE A 53 7.34 1.01 1.01
CA PHE A 53 6.64 2.17 1.53
C PHE A 53 6.10 1.91 2.94
N SER A 54 6.16 2.91 3.81
CA SER A 54 5.92 2.77 5.25
C SER A 54 4.61 3.38 5.72
N ASN A 55 4.24 3.11 6.97
CA ASN A 55 3.12 3.77 7.64
C ASN A 55 3.22 5.29 7.55
N GLY A 56 2.10 5.94 7.20
CA GLY A 56 2.02 7.39 7.02
C GLY A 56 2.38 7.87 5.62
N ASP A 57 2.96 7.03 4.77
CA ASP A 57 3.31 7.41 3.41
C ASP A 57 2.07 7.56 2.53
N ASP A 58 2.03 8.65 1.77
CA ASP A 58 1.11 8.84 0.66
C ASP A 58 1.74 8.26 -0.62
N VAL A 59 1.11 7.22 -1.17
CA VAL A 59 1.60 6.47 -2.32
C VAL A 59 0.60 6.50 -3.47
N ARG A 60 1.13 6.49 -4.69
CA ARG A 60 0.35 6.24 -5.90
C ARG A 60 0.16 4.75 -6.11
N CYS A 61 -1.06 4.35 -6.44
CA CYS A 61 -1.44 2.96 -6.64
C CYS A 61 -1.93 2.68 -8.06
N LYS A 62 -1.70 1.47 -8.56
CA LYS A 62 -2.26 1.00 -9.84
C LYS A 62 -2.67 -0.46 -9.73
N MET A 63 -3.61 -0.87 -10.58
CA MET A 63 -3.98 -2.29 -10.70
C MET A 63 -2.80 -3.10 -11.26
N HIS A 64 -2.51 -4.22 -10.63
CA HIS A 64 -1.49 -5.18 -11.01
C HIS A 64 -2.08 -6.59 -11.02
N THR A 65 -1.90 -7.30 -12.14
CA THR A 65 -2.28 -8.71 -12.25
C THR A 65 -1.09 -9.58 -11.83
N PHE A 66 -1.28 -10.32 -10.75
CA PHE A 66 -0.29 -11.25 -10.21
C PHE A 66 -0.21 -12.52 -11.07
N SER A 67 0.90 -13.24 -10.98
CA SER A 67 1.12 -14.50 -11.71
C SER A 67 0.05 -15.57 -11.43
N GLY A 68 -0.60 -15.53 -10.26
CA GLY A 68 -1.73 -16.39 -9.90
C GLY A 68 -3.08 -15.97 -10.50
N GLY A 69 -3.14 -14.91 -11.32
CA GLY A 69 -4.33 -14.44 -12.03
C GLY A 69 -5.17 -13.39 -11.29
N GLY A 70 -4.94 -13.14 -10.00
CA GLY A 70 -5.61 -12.09 -9.23
C GLY A 70 -5.13 -10.69 -9.63
N THR A 71 -6.03 -9.70 -9.68
CA THR A 71 -5.66 -8.29 -9.91
C THR A 71 -5.94 -7.46 -8.67
N HIS A 72 -4.92 -6.81 -8.12
CA HIS A 72 -5.02 -5.97 -6.92
C HIS A 72 -4.32 -4.62 -7.10
N LEU A 73 -4.62 -3.66 -6.22
CA LEU A 73 -3.91 -2.38 -6.17
C LEU A 73 -2.50 -2.57 -5.60
N THR A 74 -1.50 -2.05 -6.29
CA THR A 74 -0.10 -2.03 -5.87
C THR A 74 0.41 -0.61 -5.76
N ALA A 75 1.15 -0.29 -4.71
CA ALA A 75 1.88 0.97 -4.61
C ALA A 75 3.06 0.96 -5.61
N TYR A 76 3.32 2.08 -6.28
CA TYR A 76 4.41 2.17 -7.26
C TYR A 76 5.25 3.45 -7.19
N ALA A 77 4.82 4.45 -6.41
CA ALA A 77 5.56 5.68 -6.21
C ALA A 77 5.08 6.38 -4.93
N LYS A 78 6.01 7.04 -4.24
CA LYS A 78 5.68 7.96 -3.15
C LYS A 78 5.31 9.33 -3.73
N THR A 79 4.36 10.02 -3.09
CA THR A 79 4.07 11.41 -3.42
C THR A 79 5.10 12.35 -2.75
N PRO A 80 5.48 13.47 -3.39
CA PRO A 80 6.42 14.44 -2.83
C PRO A 80 5.89 15.19 -1.60
#